data_AF-A0A2S6N2K9-F1
#
_entry.id   AF-A0A2S6N2K9-F1
#
_cell.length_a   1.000
_cell.length_b   1.000
_cell.length_c   1.000
_cell.angle_alpha   90.00
_cell.angle_beta   90.00
_cell.angle_gamma   90.00
#
_symmetry.space_group_name_H-M   'P 1'
#
loop_
_entity.id
_entity.type
_entity.pdbx_description
1 polymer ?
#
loop_
_entity_poly.entity_id
_entity_poly.type
_entity_poly.pdbx_seq_one_letter_code
_entity_poly.pdbx_strand_id
1 'polypeptide(L)'
;MLGAWTLGPAAYYNIYHTMLGRLDQFLIGMAAAAVFAHYRGRISKGLGFALAALALALLTAWLAIFGPLNYPLNMLSFTVEALLFSIVIIGFHAAGGVRGRVGRALAVLGSASYSLYLLHLFVGAVVLKLVNQWAPDLHMAGFLRTLLFVFLPSIALSLLTYFSIEKPFIELGKKLGPNAPTEVPAP
;
A
#
# COMPACT_ATOMS: atom_id res chain seq x y z
N MET A 1 -14.95 5.26 -17.25
CA MET A 1 -15.06 6.15 -16.07
C MET A 1 -15.42 7.61 -16.42
N LEU A 2 -15.81 7.93 -17.66
CA LEU A 2 -16.23 9.29 -18.03
C LEU A 2 -17.62 9.71 -17.47
N GLY A 3 -18.44 8.76 -17.01
CA GLY A 3 -19.82 9.01 -16.55
C GLY A 3 -19.99 9.40 -15.08
N ALA A 4 -18.97 9.25 -14.22
CA ALA A 4 -19.11 9.54 -12.79
C ALA A 4 -19.11 11.05 -12.45
N TRP A 5 -18.77 11.90 -13.44
CA TRP A 5 -18.67 13.35 -13.27
C TRP A 5 -20.04 14.04 -13.17
N THR A 6 -21.08 13.44 -13.75
CA THR A 6 -22.46 13.97 -13.69
C THR A 6 -23.08 13.86 -12.30
N LEU A 7 -22.47 13.09 -11.40
CA LEU A 7 -22.96 12.82 -10.05
C LEU A 7 -22.40 13.79 -8.98
N GLY A 8 -21.49 14.69 -9.37
CA GLY A 8 -20.90 15.71 -8.50
C GLY A 8 -19.66 15.25 -7.70
N PRO A 9 -18.95 16.18 -7.03
CA PRO A 9 -17.64 15.93 -6.41
C PRO A 9 -17.66 14.84 -5.31
N ALA A 10 -18.74 14.77 -4.53
CA ALA A 10 -18.90 13.77 -3.47
C ALA A 10 -19.11 12.35 -4.02
N ALA A 11 -19.85 12.20 -5.12
CA ALA A 11 -20.04 10.91 -5.76
C ALA A 11 -18.74 10.43 -6.43
N TYR A 12 -18.00 11.34 -7.08
CA TYR A 12 -16.67 11.05 -7.59
C TYR A 12 -15.73 10.57 -6.46
N TYR A 13 -15.65 11.31 -5.35
CA TYR A 13 -14.82 10.92 -4.20
C TYR A 13 -15.16 9.52 -3.67
N ASN A 14 -16.44 9.22 -3.48
CA ASN A 14 -16.89 7.92 -2.96
C ASN A 14 -16.61 6.76 -3.92
N ILE A 15 -16.81 6.96 -5.23
CA ILE A 15 -16.55 5.92 -6.24
C ILE A 15 -15.04 5.65 -6.34
N TYR A 16 -14.20 6.68 -6.26
CA TYR A 16 -12.75 6.54 -6.35
C TYR A 16 -12.11 5.90 -5.11
N HIS A 17 -12.78 5.94 -3.95
CA HIS A 17 -12.35 5.19 -2.76
C HIS A 17 -12.74 3.70 -2.79
N THR A 18 -13.39 3.23 -3.85
CA THR A 18 -13.66 1.79 -4.04
C THR A 18 -12.52 1.08 -4.78
N MET A 19 -12.44 -0.25 -4.66
CA MET A 19 -11.50 -1.04 -5.46
C MET A 19 -11.72 -0.86 -6.96
N LEU A 20 -12.97 -0.70 -7.41
CA LEU A 20 -13.30 -0.44 -8.81
C LEU A 20 -12.79 0.93 -9.26
N GLY A 21 -12.84 1.92 -8.38
CA GLY A 21 -12.31 3.27 -8.59
C GLY A 21 -10.80 3.33 -8.84
N ARG A 22 -10.04 2.35 -8.34
CA ARG A 22 -8.57 2.28 -8.44
C ARG A 22 -8.09 1.11 -9.31
N LEU A 23 -8.98 0.57 -10.14
CA LEU A 23 -8.67 -0.55 -11.02
C LEU A 23 -7.53 -0.20 -12.01
N ASP A 24 -7.46 1.06 -12.43
CA ASP A 24 -6.38 1.58 -13.27
C ASP A 24 -5.00 1.40 -12.60
N GLN A 25 -4.86 1.75 -11.32
CA GLN A 25 -3.61 1.59 -10.58
C GLN A 25 -3.21 0.12 -10.43
N PHE A 26 -4.20 -0.75 -10.20
CA PHE A 26 -3.98 -2.19 -10.13
C PHE A 26 -3.47 -2.76 -11.47
N LEU A 27 -4.13 -2.42 -12.58
CA LEU A 27 -3.76 -2.87 -13.91
C LEU A 27 -2.38 -2.34 -14.34
N ILE A 28 -2.08 -1.08 -14.04
CA ILE A 28 -0.76 -0.49 -14.31
C ILE A 28 0.32 -1.24 -13.53
N GLY A 29 0.07 -1.56 -12.26
CA GLY A 29 0.99 -2.36 -11.44
C GLY A 29 1.24 -3.75 -12.02
N MET A 30 0.19 -4.44 -12.49
CA MET A 30 0.33 -5.74 -13.16
C MET A 30 1.13 -5.64 -14.46
N ALA A 31 0.83 -4.64 -15.29
CA ALA A 31 1.55 -4.40 -16.54
C ALA A 31 3.04 -4.10 -16.29
N ALA A 32 3.33 -3.23 -15.31
CA ALA A 32 4.68 -2.90 -14.90
C ALA A 32 5.46 -4.14 -14.41
N ALA A 33 4.82 -5.01 -13.62
CA ALA A 33 5.41 -6.26 -13.18
C ALA A 33 5.73 -7.21 -14.35
N ALA A 34 4.82 -7.33 -15.33
CA ALA A 34 5.04 -8.14 -16.52
C ALA A 34 6.20 -7.61 -17.38
N VAL A 35 6.24 -6.29 -17.60
CA VAL A 35 7.34 -5.61 -18.30
C VAL A 35 8.66 -5.85 -17.58
N PHE A 36 8.69 -5.69 -16.26
CA PHE A 36 9.90 -5.92 -15.48
C PHE A 36 10.38 -7.36 -15.54
N ALA A 37 9.47 -8.33 -15.47
CA ALA A 37 9.80 -9.75 -15.60
C ALA A 37 10.44 -10.05 -16.96
N HIS A 38 9.95 -9.45 -18.04
CA HIS A 38 10.47 -9.64 -19.39
C HIS A 38 11.84 -8.97 -19.61
N TYR A 39 12.06 -7.77 -19.06
CA TYR A 39 13.31 -7.01 -19.23
C TYR A 39 14.29 -7.15 -18.05
N ARG A 40 14.06 -8.14 -17.18
CA ARG A 40 14.89 -8.36 -16.00
C ARG A 40 16.36 -8.54 -16.40
N GLY A 41 17.25 -7.80 -15.75
CA GLY A 41 18.68 -7.84 -16.03
C GLY A 41 19.16 -6.92 -17.17
N ARG A 42 18.25 -6.30 -17.95
CA ARG A 42 18.64 -5.26 -18.93
C ARG A 42 18.81 -3.88 -18.31
N ILE A 43 18.19 -3.63 -17.16
CA ILE A 43 18.33 -2.39 -16.41
C ILE A 43 19.52 -2.55 -15.46
N SER A 44 20.55 -1.74 -15.65
CA SER A 44 21.70 -1.72 -14.75
C SER A 44 21.30 -1.21 -13.36
N LYS A 45 22.05 -1.58 -12.31
CA LYS A 45 21.75 -1.12 -10.94
C LYS A 45 21.75 0.40 -10.82
N GLY A 46 22.72 1.07 -11.47
CA GLY A 46 22.84 2.53 -11.46
C GLY A 46 21.66 3.21 -12.16
N LEU A 47 21.25 2.69 -13.33
CA LEU A 47 20.06 3.19 -14.02
C LEU A 47 18.78 2.95 -13.22
N GLY A 48 18.64 1.77 -12.61
CA GLY A 48 17.50 1.46 -11.74
C GLY A 48 17.38 2.42 -10.55
N PHE A 49 18.51 2.70 -9.88
CA PHE A 49 18.54 3.67 -8.80
C PHE A 49 18.19 5.09 -9.27
N ALA A 50 18.78 5.54 -10.38
CA ALA A 50 18.50 6.87 -10.94
C ALA A 50 17.02 7.04 -11.33
N LEU A 51 16.43 6.03 -11.96
CA LEU A 51 15.02 6.02 -12.32
C LEU A 51 14.11 6.05 -11.08
N ALA A 52 14.42 5.26 -10.05
CA ALA A 52 13.66 5.26 -8.81
C ALA A 52 13.75 6.61 -8.09
N ALA A 53 14.95 7.18 -7.99
CA ALA A 53 15.15 8.48 -7.36
C ALA A 53 14.44 9.62 -8.11
N LEU A 54 14.56 9.64 -9.44
CA LEU A 54 13.85 10.63 -10.28
C LEU A 54 12.34 10.48 -10.16
N ALA A 55 11.81 9.26 -10.27
CA ALA A 55 10.38 9.01 -10.14
C ALA A 55 9.85 9.40 -8.76
N LEU A 56 10.61 9.15 -7.69
CA LEU A 56 10.25 9.56 -6.33
C LEU A 56 10.27 11.09 -6.17
N ALA A 57 11.25 11.77 -6.77
CA ALA A 57 11.30 13.23 -6.78
C ALA A 57 10.11 13.83 -7.55
N LEU A 58 9.80 13.29 -8.73
CA LEU A 58 8.64 13.71 -9.53
C LEU A 58 7.32 13.43 -8.81
N LEU A 59 7.19 12.28 -8.15
CA LEU A 59 6.02 11.96 -7.34
C LEU A 59 5.84 12.94 -6.19
N THR A 60 6.94 13.28 -5.50
CA THR A 60 6.91 14.24 -4.39
C THR A 60 6.52 15.64 -4.87
N ALA A 61 7.08 16.08 -6.00
CA ALA A 61 6.71 17.35 -6.63
C ALA A 61 5.25 17.35 -7.09
N TRP A 62 4.80 16.25 -7.71
CA TRP A 62 3.42 16.07 -8.14
C TRP A 62 2.44 16.20 -6.98
N LEU A 63 2.68 15.48 -5.88
CA LEU A 63 1.84 15.53 -4.68
C LEU A 63 1.86 16.91 -3.98
N ALA A 64 2.99 17.62 -4.04
CA ALA A 64 3.10 18.96 -3.46
C ALA A 64 2.33 20.02 -4.27
N ILE A 65 2.30 19.89 -5.60
CA ILE A 65 1.63 20.84 -6.50
C ILE A 65 0.13 20.52 -6.64
N PHE A 66 -0.22 19.25 -6.77
CA PHE A 66 -1.57 18.75 -7.07
C PHE A 66 -2.21 18.05 -5.87
N GLY A 67 -1.94 18.53 -4.65
CA GLY A 67 -2.53 18.00 -3.43
C GLY A 67 -4.07 17.85 -3.48
N PRO A 68 -4.67 17.18 -2.48
CA PRO A 68 -6.02 16.60 -2.55
C PRO A 68 -7.20 17.55 -2.83
N LEU A 69 -6.97 18.86 -2.95
CA LEU A 69 -7.98 19.91 -3.07
C LEU A 69 -8.11 20.52 -4.48
N ASN A 70 -7.25 20.17 -5.45
CA ASN A 70 -7.27 20.79 -6.79
C ASN A 70 -8.06 19.95 -7.84
N TYR A 71 -9.39 20.02 -7.80
CA TYR A 71 -10.24 19.58 -8.92
C TYR A 71 -10.27 20.66 -10.02
N PRO A 72 -10.11 20.36 -11.33
CA PRO A 72 -10.33 19.07 -12.02
C PRO A 72 -9.08 18.28 -12.47
N LEU A 73 -7.86 18.77 -12.25
CA LEU A 73 -6.62 18.09 -12.68
C LEU A 73 -6.37 16.75 -11.96
N ASN A 74 -7.06 16.52 -10.83
CA ASN A 74 -6.97 15.29 -10.05
C ASN A 74 -7.57 14.04 -10.70
N MET A 75 -8.22 14.12 -11.87
CA MET A 75 -8.79 12.95 -12.55
C MET A 75 -7.74 11.95 -13.04
N LEU A 76 -6.59 12.45 -13.49
CA LEU A 76 -5.46 11.62 -13.90
C LEU A 76 -4.39 11.48 -12.80
N SER A 77 -4.55 12.15 -11.65
CA SER A 77 -3.54 12.12 -10.59
C SER A 77 -3.23 10.69 -10.16
N PHE A 78 -4.26 9.86 -9.97
CA PHE A 78 -4.06 8.47 -9.59
C PHE A 78 -3.36 7.62 -10.64
N THR A 79 -3.63 7.87 -11.92
CA THR A 79 -2.97 7.19 -13.04
C THR A 79 -1.49 7.61 -13.12
N VAL A 80 -1.20 8.90 -12.97
CA VAL A 80 0.17 9.44 -12.92
C VAL A 80 0.93 8.88 -11.70
N GLU A 81 0.30 8.88 -10.53
CA GLU A 81 0.85 8.26 -9.31
C GLU A 81 1.16 6.79 -9.53
N ALA A 82 0.26 6.03 -10.15
CA ALA A 82 0.48 4.60 -10.42
C ALA A 82 1.66 4.36 -11.37
N LEU A 83 1.82 5.19 -12.40
CA LEU A 83 2.96 5.12 -13.31
C LEU A 83 4.27 5.44 -12.59
N LEU A 84 4.30 6.53 -11.82
CA LEU A 84 5.49 6.93 -11.07
C LEU A 84 5.87 5.89 -10.00
N PHE A 85 4.91 5.38 -9.23
CA PHE A 85 5.16 4.30 -8.28
C PHE A 85 5.65 3.02 -8.97
N SER A 86 5.12 2.69 -10.15
CA SER A 86 5.59 1.55 -10.93
C SER A 86 7.08 1.70 -11.31
N ILE A 87 7.50 2.90 -11.73
CA ILE A 87 8.91 3.19 -12.03
C ILE A 87 9.76 3.11 -10.75
N VAL A 88 9.27 3.61 -9.62
CA VAL A 88 9.95 3.48 -8.32
C VAL A 88 10.16 2.01 -7.97
N ILE A 89 9.14 1.17 -8.07
CA ILE A 89 9.21 -0.26 -7.73
C ILE A 89 10.19 -0.99 -8.66
N ILE A 90 10.09 -0.76 -9.97
CA ILE A 90 10.99 -1.34 -10.97
C ILE A 90 12.44 -0.94 -10.71
N GLY A 91 12.68 0.37 -10.54
CA GLY A 91 14.01 0.91 -10.30
C GLY A 91 14.60 0.41 -8.99
N PHE A 92 13.80 0.34 -7.92
CA PHE A 92 14.20 -0.20 -6.63
C PHE A 92 14.62 -1.67 -6.73
N HIS A 93 13.85 -2.49 -7.45
CA HIS A 93 14.19 -3.90 -7.64
C HIS A 93 15.43 -4.07 -8.54
N ALA A 94 15.55 -3.29 -9.61
CA ALA A 94 16.72 -3.27 -10.49
C ALA A 94 18.01 -2.84 -9.76
N ALA A 95 17.91 -1.90 -8.82
CA ALA A 95 19.02 -1.45 -7.97
C ALA A 95 19.48 -2.52 -6.96
N GLY A 96 18.72 -3.61 -6.80
CA GLY A 96 19.05 -4.74 -5.93
C GLY A 96 18.24 -4.84 -4.64
N GLY A 97 17.33 -3.87 -4.40
CA GLY A 97 16.43 -3.82 -3.25
C GLY A 97 17.12 -3.77 -1.88
N VAL A 98 16.32 -3.87 -0.82
CA VAL A 98 16.82 -4.01 0.55
C VAL A 98 16.92 -5.50 0.90
N ARG A 99 18.10 -5.93 1.34
CA ARG A 99 18.40 -7.34 1.67
C ARG A 99 18.49 -7.57 3.18
N GLY A 100 18.57 -8.84 3.58
CA GLY A 100 18.83 -9.24 4.96
C GLY A 100 17.61 -9.15 5.88
N ARG A 101 17.83 -8.80 7.15
CA ARG A 101 16.76 -8.73 8.16
C ARG A 101 15.78 -7.59 7.88
N VAL A 102 16.29 -6.44 7.44
CA VAL A 102 15.45 -5.26 7.11
C VAL A 102 14.51 -5.57 5.95
N GLY A 103 15.03 -6.17 4.87
CA GLY A 103 14.20 -6.55 3.71
C GLY A 103 13.09 -7.53 4.09
N ARG A 104 13.39 -8.51 4.97
CA ARG A 104 12.38 -9.45 5.50
C ARG A 104 11.34 -8.75 6.37
N ALA A 105 11.75 -7.84 7.25
CA ALA A 105 10.82 -7.08 8.08
C ALA A 105 9.88 -6.21 7.23
N LEU A 106 10.42 -5.52 6.21
CA LEU A 106 9.63 -4.74 5.26
C LEU A 106 8.66 -5.62 4.45
N ALA A 107 9.09 -6.82 4.04
CA ALA A 107 8.23 -7.76 3.35
C ALA A 107 7.06 -8.24 4.24
N VAL A 108 7.32 -8.56 5.51
CA VAL A 108 6.27 -8.94 6.47
C VAL A 108 5.30 -7.78 6.71
N LEU A 109 5.82 -6.56 6.87
CA LEU A 109 4.98 -5.38 7.04
C LEU A 109 4.12 -5.11 5.80
N GLY A 110 4.69 -5.30 4.61
CA GLY A 110 3.97 -5.22 3.34
C GLY A 110 2.87 -6.29 3.22
N SER A 111 3.13 -7.53 3.63
CA SER A 111 2.11 -8.58 3.68
C SER A 111 0.96 -8.25 4.63
N ALA A 112 1.24 -7.60 5.77
CA ALA A 112 0.22 -7.18 6.73
C ALA A 112 -0.44 -5.83 6.40
N SER A 113 -0.17 -5.25 5.22
CA SER A 113 -0.65 -3.92 4.83
C SER A 113 -2.18 -3.84 4.73
N TYR A 114 -2.85 -4.94 4.34
CA TYR A 114 -4.31 -4.99 4.30
C TYR A 114 -4.91 -4.91 5.70
N SER A 115 -4.44 -5.76 6.61
CA SER A 115 -4.80 -5.68 8.03
C SER A 115 -4.54 -4.28 8.62
N LEU A 116 -3.41 -3.66 8.26
CA LEU A 116 -3.07 -2.29 8.68
C LEU A 116 -4.05 -1.24 8.15
N TYR A 117 -4.43 -1.34 6.88
CA TYR A 117 -5.41 -0.45 6.28
C TYR A 117 -6.77 -0.52 7.01
N LEU A 118 -7.23 -1.71 7.39
CA LEU A 118 -8.50 -1.85 8.11
C LEU A 118 -8.43 -1.32 9.54
N LEU A 119 -7.35 -1.63 10.26
CA LEU A 119 -7.29 -1.42 11.70
C LEU A 119 -6.80 -0.04 12.11
N HIS A 120 -6.00 0.65 11.30
CA HIS A 120 -5.35 1.89 11.73
C HIS A 120 -6.36 3.01 12.11
N LEU A 121 -7.50 3.12 11.41
CA LEU A 121 -8.55 4.08 11.77
C LEU A 121 -9.24 3.72 13.08
N PHE A 122 -9.56 2.44 13.27
CA PHE A 122 -10.19 1.95 14.50
C PHE A 122 -9.25 2.13 15.71
N VAL A 123 -7.99 1.73 15.57
CA VAL A 123 -6.96 1.90 16.59
C VAL A 123 -6.77 3.38 16.90
N GLY A 124 -6.68 4.24 15.87
CA GLY A 124 -6.60 5.68 16.06
C GLY A 124 -7.77 6.23 16.88
N ALA A 125 -9.01 5.87 16.53
CA ALA A 125 -10.20 6.32 17.24
C ALA A 125 -10.23 5.86 18.71
N VAL A 126 -9.96 4.57 18.96
CA VAL A 126 -9.99 3.98 20.31
C VAL A 126 -8.85 4.53 21.17
N VAL A 127 -7.61 4.51 20.67
CA VAL A 127 -6.46 4.90 21.47
C VAL A 127 -6.47 6.40 21.75
N LEU A 128 -6.86 7.26 20.79
CA LEU A 128 -6.97 8.70 21.06
C LEU A 128 -8.04 8.98 22.13
N LYS A 129 -9.16 8.26 22.11
CA LYS A 129 -10.19 8.37 23.15
C LYS A 129 -9.65 7.96 24.52
N LEU A 130 -8.94 6.83 24.61
CA LEU A 130 -8.34 6.35 25.86
C LEU A 130 -7.27 7.31 26.37
N VAL A 131 -6.35 7.77 25.53
CA VAL A 131 -5.31 8.72 25.95
C VAL A 131 -5.93 10.01 26.48
N ASN A 132 -6.96 10.55 25.81
CA ASN A 132 -7.65 11.75 26.27
C ASN A 132 -8.40 11.55 27.60
N GLN A 133 -8.87 10.33 27.89
CA GLN A 133 -9.60 10.02 29.13
C GLN A 133 -8.66 9.78 30.32
N TRP A 134 -7.55 9.07 30.10
CA TRP A 134 -6.68 8.58 31.17
C TRP A 134 -5.46 9.47 31.42
N ALA A 135 -5.06 10.26 30.43
CA ALA A 135 -3.92 11.17 30.52
C ALA A 135 -4.20 12.48 29.76
N PRO A 136 -5.20 13.27 30.19
CA PRO A 136 -5.62 14.50 29.52
C PRO A 136 -4.48 15.55 29.45
N ASP A 137 -3.59 15.56 30.44
CA ASP A 137 -2.48 16.52 30.55
C ASP A 137 -1.19 16.02 29.88
N LEU A 138 -1.25 14.92 29.12
CA LEU A 138 -0.08 14.38 28.41
C LEU A 138 0.28 15.27 27.22
N HIS A 139 0.96 16.38 27.49
CA HIS A 139 1.46 17.33 26.50
C HIS A 139 2.71 16.79 25.80
N MET A 140 2.52 15.84 24.88
CA MET A 140 3.56 15.43 23.94
C MET A 140 3.42 16.23 22.63
N ALA A 141 4.55 16.47 21.95
CA ALA A 141 4.52 16.94 20.58
C ALA A 141 3.61 16.04 19.74
N GLY A 142 2.74 16.63 18.91
CA GLY A 142 1.70 15.88 18.16
C GLY A 142 2.27 14.74 17.32
N PHE A 143 3.50 14.87 16.83
CA PHE A 143 4.22 13.81 16.14
C PHE A 143 4.52 12.60 17.03
N LEU A 144 5.15 12.80 18.19
CA LEU A 144 5.48 11.73 19.13
C LEU A 144 4.21 11.02 19.63
N ARG A 145 3.17 11.81 19.92
CA ARG A 145 1.87 11.28 20.33
C ARG A 145 1.28 10.35 19.25
N THR A 146 1.27 10.79 18.00
CA THR A 146 0.74 10.00 16.88
C THR A 146 1.59 8.74 16.65
N LEU A 147 2.91 8.87 16.69
CA LEU A 147 3.83 7.77 16.48
C LEU A 147 3.66 6.67 17.55
N LEU A 148 3.66 7.06 18.82
CA LEU A 148 3.65 6.12 19.94
C LEU A 148 2.28 5.51 20.21
N PHE A 149 1.22 6.31 20.10
CA PHE A 149 -0.13 5.86 20.50
C PHE A 149 -1.00 5.43 19.32
N VAL A 150 -0.71 5.86 18.10
CA VAL A 150 -1.52 5.46 16.93
C VAL A 150 -0.73 4.53 16.03
N PHE A 151 0.44 4.95 15.57
CA PHE A 151 1.18 4.22 14.53
C PHE A 151 1.73 2.88 15.03
N LEU A 152 2.48 2.86 16.13
CA LEU A 152 3.06 1.62 16.67
C LEU A 152 1.98 0.61 17.09
N PRO A 153 0.90 0.99 17.81
CA PRO A 153 -0.18 0.06 18.14
C PRO A 153 -0.93 -0.44 16.90
N SER A 154 -1.10 0.40 15.88
CA SER A 154 -1.72 -0.02 14.62
C SER A 154 -0.88 -1.11 13.94
N ILE A 155 0.44 -0.93 13.85
CA ILE A 155 1.34 -1.96 13.29
C ILE A 155 1.27 -3.25 14.12
N ALA A 156 1.36 -3.15 15.44
CA ALA A 156 1.34 -4.31 16.32
C ALA A 156 0.05 -5.14 16.18
N LEU A 157 -1.11 -4.48 16.23
CA LEU A 157 -2.41 -5.15 16.10
C LEU A 157 -2.63 -5.71 14.70
N SER A 158 -2.10 -5.03 13.68
CA SER A 158 -2.21 -5.48 12.29
C SER A 158 -1.35 -6.70 12.01
N LEU A 159 -0.15 -6.75 12.56
CA LEU A 159 0.69 -7.96 12.50
C LEU A 159 0.03 -9.12 13.25
N LEU A 160 -0.53 -8.87 14.43
CA LEU A 160 -1.27 -9.89 15.17
C LEU A 160 -2.44 -10.44 14.34
N THR A 161 -3.26 -9.55 13.78
CA THR A 161 -4.40 -9.93 12.93
C THR A 161 -3.95 -10.67 11.68
N TYR A 162 -2.87 -10.22 11.03
CA TYR A 162 -2.30 -10.89 9.87
C TYR A 162 -1.86 -12.31 10.18
N PHE A 163 -1.11 -12.53 11.27
CA PHE A 163 -0.61 -13.86 11.62
C PHE A 163 -1.69 -14.78 12.19
N SER A 164 -2.67 -14.24 12.92
CA SER A 164 -3.72 -15.03 13.56
C SER A 164 -4.92 -15.32 12.67
N ILE A 165 -5.22 -14.44 11.70
CA ILE A 165 -6.42 -14.55 10.86
C ILE A 165 -6.02 -14.58 9.39
N GLU A 166 -5.45 -13.50 8.85
CA GLU A 166 -5.28 -13.36 7.39
C GLU A 166 -4.43 -14.49 6.78
N LYS A 167 -3.26 -14.77 7.35
CA LYS A 167 -2.31 -15.75 6.86
C LYS A 167 -2.88 -17.19 6.88
N PRO A 168 -3.48 -17.69 7.98
CA PRO A 168 -4.13 -19.00 7.99
C PRO A 168 -5.18 -19.20 6.90
N PHE A 169 -6.02 -18.20 6.65
CA PHE A 169 -7.07 -18.29 5.63
C PHE A 169 -6.49 -18.27 4.21
N ILE A 170 -5.44 -17.48 3.96
CA ILE A 170 -4.71 -17.51 2.68
C ILE A 170 -4.09 -18.88 2.44
N GLU A 171 -3.46 -19.47 3.45
CA GLU A 171 -2.86 -20.80 3.35
C GLU A 171 -3.90 -21.90 3.14
N LEU A 172 -5.05 -21.80 3.81
CA LEU A 172 -6.18 -22.71 3.60
C LEU A 172 -6.73 -22.61 2.18
N GLY A 173 -6.90 -21.40 1.65
CA GLY A 173 -7.34 -21.18 0.26
C GLY A 173 -6.38 -21.79 -0.77
N LYS A 174 -5.06 -21.73 -0.52
CA LYS A 174 -4.07 -22.39 -1.39
C LYS A 174 -4.17 -23.91 -1.35
N LYS A 175 -4.46 -24.50 -0.18
CA LYS A 175 -4.62 -25.95 -0.01
C LYS A 175 -5.90 -26.48 -0.65
N LEU A 176 -6.98 -25.71 -0.65
CA LEU A 176 -8.29 -26.11 -1.18
C LEU A 176 -8.51 -25.70 -2.65
N GLY A 177 -7.62 -24.90 -3.22
CA GLY A 177 -7.74 -24.40 -4.59
C GLY A 177 -7.51 -25.48 -5.66
N PRO A 178 -7.77 -25.18 -6.94
CA PRO A 178 -7.68 -26.13 -8.06
C PRO A 178 -6.29 -26.74 -8.32
N ASN A 179 -5.24 -26.28 -7.63
CA ASN A 179 -3.90 -26.87 -7.65
C ASN A 179 -3.61 -27.70 -6.37
N ALA A 180 -4.64 -28.07 -5.61
CA ALA A 180 -4.52 -28.95 -4.45
C ALA A 180 -3.86 -30.27 -4.89
N PRO A 181 -2.87 -30.80 -4.14
CA PRO A 181 -2.38 -32.14 -4.37
C PRO A 181 -3.58 -33.09 -4.30
N THR A 182 -3.88 -33.78 -5.39
CA THR A 182 -4.84 -34.89 -5.37
C THR A 182 -4.19 -36.01 -4.57
N GLU A 183 -4.36 -36.00 -3.26
CA GLU A 183 -4.17 -37.21 -2.46
C GLU A 183 -5.24 -38.20 -2.91
N VAL A 184 -4.87 -39.07 -3.86
CA VAL A 184 -5.59 -40.31 -4.09
C VAL A 184 -5.34 -41.15 -2.84
N PRO A 185 -6.35 -41.46 -2.00
CA PRO A 185 -6.14 -42.37 -0.89
C PRO A 185 -5.71 -43.71 -1.48
N ALA A 186 -4.54 -44.22 -1.07
CA ALA A 186 -4.15 -45.57 -1.43
C ALA A 186 -5.16 -46.58 -0.82
N PRO A 187 -5.52 -47.64 -1.57
CA PRO A 187 -6.54 -48.61 -1.18
C PRO A 187 -6.18 -49.41 0.07
#